data_AF-A0A945A5A1-F1
#
_entry.id   AF-A0A945A5A1-F1
#
_cell.length_a   1.000
_cell.length_b   1.000
_cell.length_c   1.000
_cell.angle_alpha   90.00
_cell.angle_beta   90.00
_cell.angle_gamma   90.00
#
_symmetry.space_group_name_H-M   'P 1'
#
loop_
_entity.id
_entity.type
_entity.pdbx_description
1 polymer ?
#
loop_
_entity_poly.entity_id
_entity_poly.type
_entity_poly.pdbx_seq_one_letter_code
_entity_poly.pdbx_strand_id
1 'polypeptide(L)'
;MTTIIDVNPSDTWTGLAEKADSILVDVRTNAEWSFVGIPDLSSVNKQAILIEWKQFPTMTQNEDFASILMDKLDGSAPSDVYFLCRSGVRSLAAAALMVDIFAAQGWSVNCINVTEGFEGDLDADGHRGNLNGWRASGLAWRQS
;
A
#
# COMPACT_ATOMS: atom_id res chain seq x y z
N MET A 1 11.74 -17.37 7.78
CA MET A 1 11.29 -16.02 8.20
C MET A 1 11.55 -15.10 7.04
N THR A 2 10.51 -14.80 6.27
CA THR A 2 10.60 -13.77 5.23
C THR A 2 10.42 -12.43 5.94
N THR A 3 11.41 -11.57 5.86
CA THR A 3 11.41 -10.27 6.53
C THR A 3 10.58 -9.29 5.71
N ILE A 4 9.63 -8.60 6.35
CA ILE A 4 8.94 -7.46 5.72
C ILE A 4 9.93 -6.30 5.65
N ILE A 5 10.02 -5.66 4.49
CA ILE A 5 10.90 -4.51 4.28
C ILE A 5 10.09 -3.24 4.55
N ASP A 6 10.63 -2.34 5.35
CA ASP A 6 10.05 -1.02 5.60
C ASP A 6 10.72 0.01 4.68
N VAL A 7 9.91 0.74 3.91
CA VAL A 7 10.38 1.72 2.93
C VAL A 7 9.51 2.97 2.99
N ASN A 8 10.11 4.16 3.00
CA ASN A 8 9.35 5.42 3.00
C ASN A 8 8.64 5.68 1.64
N PRO A 9 7.76 6.68 1.54
CA PRO A 9 7.04 6.95 0.30
C PRO A 9 7.94 7.27 -0.90
N SER A 10 9.01 8.06 -0.69
CA SER A 10 9.93 8.46 -1.77
C SER A 10 10.67 7.27 -2.36
N ASP A 11 11.18 6.39 -1.50
CA ASP A 11 11.87 5.17 -1.92
C ASP A 11 10.89 4.15 -2.52
N THR A 12 9.64 4.13 -2.05
CA THR A 12 8.55 3.35 -2.67
C THR A 12 8.31 3.81 -4.11
N TRP A 13 8.26 5.12 -4.35
CA TRP A 13 8.11 5.66 -5.70
C TRP A 13 9.28 5.27 -6.61
N THR A 14 10.52 5.37 -6.12
CA THR A 14 11.72 4.94 -6.84
C THR A 14 11.62 3.46 -7.24
N GLY A 15 11.26 2.59 -6.30
CA GLY A 15 11.11 1.16 -6.57
C GLY A 15 10.00 0.86 -7.59
N LEU A 16 8.86 1.56 -7.50
CA LEU A 16 7.79 1.48 -8.50
C LEU A 16 8.25 1.94 -9.88
N ALA A 17 9.08 2.98 -9.97
CA ALA A 17 9.59 3.47 -11.26
C ALA A 17 10.62 2.52 -11.88
N GLU A 18 11.46 1.88 -11.07
CA GLU A 18 12.58 1.04 -11.53
C GLU A 18 12.15 -0.40 -11.85
N LYS A 19 11.18 -0.96 -11.12
CA LYS A 19 10.76 -2.36 -11.26
C LYS A 19 9.43 -2.47 -12.02
N ALA A 20 9.52 -2.87 -13.29
CA ALA A 20 8.37 -2.93 -14.20
C ALA A 20 7.23 -3.84 -13.70
N ASP A 21 7.53 -4.91 -12.98
CA ASP A 21 6.57 -5.87 -12.43
C ASP A 21 6.14 -5.58 -10.99
N SER A 22 6.73 -4.57 -10.33
CA SER A 22 6.31 -4.16 -8.98
C SER A 22 4.90 -3.56 -8.96
N ILE A 23 4.21 -3.68 -7.84
CA ILE A 23 2.85 -3.16 -7.68
C ILE A 23 2.67 -2.43 -6.35
N LEU A 24 1.73 -1.48 -6.32
CA LEU A 24 1.26 -0.80 -5.12
C LEU A 24 -0.15 -1.25 -4.79
N VAL A 25 -0.38 -1.72 -3.57
CA VAL A 25 -1.69 -2.05 -3.01
C VAL A 25 -2.05 -0.99 -1.97
N ASP A 26 -3.03 -0.15 -2.27
CA ASP A 26 -3.59 0.79 -1.29
C ASP A 26 -4.64 0.06 -0.46
N VAL A 27 -4.31 -0.14 0.82
CA VAL A 27 -5.10 -0.91 1.77
C VAL A 27 -6.00 -0.06 2.67
N ARG A 28 -6.10 1.24 2.38
CA ARG A 28 -7.00 2.16 3.06
C ARG A 28 -8.46 1.81 2.76
N THR A 29 -9.38 2.46 3.47
CA THR A 29 -10.81 2.25 3.24
C THR A 29 -11.28 2.96 1.98
N ASN A 30 -12.42 2.53 1.46
CA ASN A 30 -13.11 3.23 0.38
C ASN A 30 -13.40 4.70 0.75
N ALA A 31 -13.78 4.95 1.99
CA ALA A 31 -14.00 6.32 2.49
C ALA A 31 -12.71 7.16 2.41
N GLU A 32 -11.56 6.60 2.79
CA GLU A 32 -10.27 7.28 2.66
C GLU A 32 -9.94 7.58 1.19
N TRP A 33 -10.17 6.64 0.26
CA TRP A 33 -9.95 6.87 -1.17
C TRP A 33 -10.82 8.01 -1.70
N SER A 34 -12.12 8.01 -1.37
CA SER A 34 -13.08 9.01 -1.85
C SER A 34 -12.87 10.40 -1.26
N PHE A 35 -12.62 10.49 0.05
CA PHE A 35 -12.57 11.79 0.74
C PHE A 35 -11.15 12.36 0.90
N VAL A 36 -10.11 11.57 0.69
CA VAL A 36 -8.70 12.01 0.81
C VAL A 36 -7.98 11.95 -0.54
N GLY A 37 -8.36 11.02 -1.42
CA GLY A 37 -7.69 10.76 -2.70
C GLY A 37 -6.77 9.53 -2.65
N ILE A 38 -6.17 9.20 -3.79
CA ILE A 38 -5.34 8.01 -4.02
C ILE A 38 -3.99 8.38 -4.68
N PRO A 39 -2.95 7.54 -4.53
CA PRO A 39 -1.72 7.66 -5.33
C PRO A 39 -2.00 7.69 -6.83
N ASP A 40 -1.33 8.60 -7.55
CA ASP A 40 -1.36 8.64 -9.00
C ASP A 40 -0.03 8.10 -9.53
N LEU A 41 -0.06 6.89 -10.10
CA LEU A 41 1.12 6.20 -10.61
C LEU A 41 1.21 6.28 -12.15
N SER A 42 0.40 7.12 -12.79
CA SER A 42 0.34 7.19 -14.26
C SER A 42 1.67 7.58 -14.90
N SER A 43 2.46 8.45 -14.26
CA SER A 43 3.79 8.84 -14.75
C SER A 43 4.84 7.73 -14.71
N VAL A 44 4.59 6.67 -13.93
CA VAL A 44 5.43 5.45 -13.89
C VAL A 44 4.72 4.26 -14.56
N ASN A 45 3.69 4.53 -15.37
CA ASN A 45 2.92 3.55 -16.13
C ASN A 45 2.32 2.42 -15.27
N LYS A 46 1.82 2.76 -14.09
CA LYS A 46 1.17 1.82 -13.16
C LYS A 46 -0.15 2.37 -12.65
N GLN A 47 -0.91 1.49 -12.00
CA GLN A 47 -2.12 1.84 -11.28
C GLN A 47 -2.09 1.16 -9.91
N ALA A 48 -2.45 1.90 -8.86
CA ALA A 48 -2.59 1.30 -7.53
C ALA A 48 -3.78 0.32 -7.51
N ILE A 49 -3.57 -0.84 -6.92
CA ILE A 49 -4.62 -1.81 -6.63
C ILE A 49 -5.31 -1.37 -5.33
N LEU A 50 -6.62 -1.13 -5.38
CA LEU A 50 -7.41 -0.68 -4.23
C LEU A 50 -8.13 -1.89 -3.61
N ILE A 51 -7.74 -2.28 -2.39
CA ILE A 51 -8.39 -3.37 -1.64
C ILE A 51 -8.39 -2.99 -0.16
N GLU A 52 -9.56 -2.84 0.45
CA GLU A 52 -9.64 -2.48 1.87
C GLU A 52 -9.07 -3.60 2.75
N TRP A 53 -8.06 -3.28 3.58
CA TRP A 53 -7.61 -4.20 4.65
C TRP A 53 -8.64 -4.29 5.78
N LYS A 54 -9.26 -3.15 6.09
CA LYS A 54 -10.35 -3.03 7.05
C LYS A 54 -11.51 -2.32 6.38
N GLN A 55 -12.73 -2.83 6.57
CA GLN A 55 -13.92 -2.28 5.91
C GLN A 55 -14.58 -1.23 6.78
N PHE A 56 -14.93 -0.10 6.17
CA PHE A 56 -15.76 0.93 6.82
C PHE A 56 -17.24 0.49 6.82
N PRO A 57 -18.06 0.81 7.86
CA PRO A 57 -17.75 1.63 9.04
C PRO A 57 -17.22 0.84 10.24
N THR A 58 -17.32 -0.48 10.24
CA THR A 58 -17.03 -1.33 11.41
C THR A 58 -15.54 -1.40 11.72
N MET A 59 -14.67 -1.11 10.74
CA MET A 59 -13.21 -1.25 10.81
C MET A 59 -12.76 -2.67 11.19
N THR A 60 -13.59 -3.65 10.84
CA THR A 60 -13.26 -5.08 10.90
C THR A 60 -12.34 -5.46 9.76
N GLN A 61 -11.45 -6.42 9.99
CA GLN A 61 -10.58 -6.93 8.95
C GLN A 61 -11.41 -7.54 7.82
N ASN A 62 -11.00 -7.27 6.58
CA ASN A 62 -11.58 -7.90 5.41
C ASN A 62 -11.00 -9.32 5.26
N GLU A 63 -11.81 -10.34 5.51
CA GLU A 63 -11.38 -11.75 5.41
C GLU A 63 -11.04 -12.16 3.97
N ASP A 64 -11.63 -11.48 2.99
CA ASP A 64 -11.40 -11.71 1.56
C ASP A 64 -10.20 -10.93 1.00
N PHE A 65 -9.45 -10.19 1.84
CA PHE A 65 -8.32 -9.36 1.36
C PHE A 65 -7.31 -10.17 0.52
N ALA A 66 -6.89 -11.32 1.04
CA ALA A 66 -5.88 -12.15 0.39
C ALA A 66 -6.42 -12.78 -0.89
N SER A 67 -7.65 -13.31 -0.89
CA SER A 67 -8.26 -13.90 -2.09
C SER A 67 -8.42 -12.87 -3.20
N ILE A 68 -8.93 -11.67 -2.89
CA ILE A 68 -9.07 -10.59 -3.86
C ILE A 68 -7.71 -10.18 -4.45
N LEU A 69 -6.66 -10.09 -3.63
CA LEU A 69 -5.33 -9.74 -4.13
C LEU A 69 -4.78 -10.86 -5.03
N MET A 70 -4.90 -12.12 -4.62
CA MET A 70 -4.47 -13.26 -5.45
C MET A 70 -5.21 -13.32 -6.79
N ASP A 71 -6.52 -13.06 -6.81
CA ASP A 71 -7.32 -13.02 -8.03
C ASP A 71 -6.86 -11.88 -8.97
N LYS A 72 -6.51 -10.71 -8.42
CA LYS A 72 -5.98 -9.59 -9.20
C LYS A 72 -4.58 -9.85 -9.76
N LEU A 73 -3.80 -10.69 -9.09
CA LEU A 73 -2.48 -11.09 -9.56
C LEU A 73 -2.56 -12.11 -10.70
N ASP A 74 -3.66 -12.85 -10.82
CA ASP A 74 -3.95 -13.79 -11.93
C ASP A 74 -2.77 -14.74 -12.23
N GLY A 75 -2.20 -15.32 -11.17
CA GLY A 75 -1.05 -16.23 -11.27
C GLY A 75 0.31 -15.55 -11.50
N SER A 76 0.36 -14.22 -11.62
CA SER A 76 1.60 -13.45 -11.70
C SER A 76 2.23 -13.22 -10.33
N ALA A 77 3.50 -13.57 -10.18
CA ALA A 77 4.28 -13.31 -8.97
C ALA A 77 5.15 -12.06 -9.19
N PRO A 78 4.71 -10.85 -8.76
CA PRO A 78 5.51 -9.63 -8.88
C PRO A 78 6.76 -9.71 -8.00
N SER A 79 7.86 -9.08 -8.40
CA SER A 79 9.05 -9.04 -7.55
C SER A 79 8.79 -8.37 -6.20
N ASP A 80 8.02 -7.27 -6.22
CA ASP A 80 7.80 -6.37 -5.09
C ASP A 80 6.32 -5.97 -5.01
N VAL A 81 5.74 -6.08 -3.81
CA VAL A 81 4.39 -5.62 -3.48
C VAL A 81 4.48 -4.61 -2.36
N TYR A 82 4.22 -3.35 -2.68
CA TYR A 82 4.18 -2.24 -1.74
C TYR A 82 2.77 -2.11 -1.15
N PHE A 83 2.65 -2.14 0.18
CA PHE A 83 1.39 -1.96 0.88
C PHE A 83 1.33 -0.55 1.47
N LEU A 84 0.33 0.22 1.06
CA LEU A 84 0.13 1.60 1.48
C LEU A 84 -1.12 1.70 2.34
N CYS A 85 -1.00 2.27 3.54
CA CYS A 85 -2.17 2.70 4.32
C CYS A 85 -2.07 4.19 4.65
N ARG A 86 -2.86 4.69 5.60
CA ARG A 86 -2.79 6.10 6.02
C ARG A 86 -1.45 6.50 6.63
N SER A 87 -0.87 5.63 7.48
CA SER A 87 0.29 5.95 8.34
C SER A 87 1.20 4.76 8.64
N GLY A 88 1.35 3.81 7.73
CA GLY A 88 2.26 2.64 7.88
C GLY A 88 1.81 1.46 8.76
N VAL A 89 0.74 1.59 9.56
CA VAL A 89 0.35 0.53 10.54
C VAL A 89 -0.46 -0.61 9.92
N ARG A 90 -1.54 -0.28 9.19
CA ARG A 90 -2.41 -1.31 8.57
C ARG A 90 -1.72 -2.02 7.41
N SER A 91 -0.87 -1.29 6.69
CA SER A 91 -0.05 -1.82 5.61
C SER A 91 0.94 -2.88 6.09
N LEU A 92 1.57 -2.70 7.25
CA LEU A 92 2.43 -3.71 7.85
C LEU A 92 1.68 -5.03 8.13
N ALA A 93 0.46 -4.93 8.67
CA ALA A 93 -0.38 -6.11 8.92
C ALA A 93 -0.81 -6.82 7.62
N ALA A 94 -1.18 -6.06 6.59
CA ALA A 94 -1.52 -6.61 5.27
C ALA A 94 -0.30 -7.29 4.61
N ALA A 95 0.87 -6.66 4.68
CA ALA A 95 2.12 -7.22 4.18
C ALA A 95 2.47 -8.54 4.89
N ALA A 96 2.31 -8.59 6.22
CA ALA A 96 2.56 -9.80 7.00
C ALA A 96 1.67 -10.97 6.58
N LEU A 97 0.37 -10.72 6.37
CA LEU A 97 -0.54 -11.77 5.86
C LEU A 97 -0.07 -12.27 4.50
N MET A 98 0.25 -11.38 3.58
CA MET A 98 0.60 -11.76 2.21
C MET A 98 1.95 -12.48 2.09
N VAL A 99 2.89 -12.23 3.00
CA VAL A 99 4.13 -13.03 3.11
C VAL A 99 3.80 -14.52 3.22
N ASP A 100 2.91 -14.89 4.14
CA ASP A 100 2.57 -16.29 4.38
C ASP A 100 1.81 -16.90 3.19
N ILE A 101 0.91 -16.12 2.59
CA ILE A 101 0.13 -16.55 1.41
C ILE A 101 1.03 -16.77 0.19
N PHE A 102 1.93 -15.82 -0.12
CA PHE A 102 2.86 -15.96 -1.25
C PHE A 102 3.83 -17.11 -1.05
N ALA A 103 4.35 -17.28 0.18
CA ALA A 103 5.21 -18.41 0.51
C ALA A 103 4.50 -19.77 0.32
N ALA A 104 3.23 -19.87 0.72
CA ALA A 104 2.42 -21.08 0.53
C ALA A 104 2.19 -21.41 -0.96
N GLN A 105 2.18 -20.39 -1.83
CA GLN A 105 2.11 -20.56 -3.29
C GLN A 105 3.48 -20.82 -3.94
N GLY A 106 4.57 -20.82 -3.16
CA GLY A 106 5.93 -20.96 -3.68
C GLY A 106 6.44 -19.73 -4.42
N TRP A 107 5.81 -18.57 -4.22
CA TRP A 107 6.18 -17.32 -4.87
C TRP A 107 7.27 -16.60 -4.08
N SER A 108 8.28 -16.09 -4.78
CA SER A 108 9.35 -15.26 -4.21
C SER A 108 9.01 -13.78 -4.40
N VAL A 109 8.14 -13.26 -3.54
CA VAL A 109 7.64 -11.87 -3.58
C VAL A 109 8.14 -11.09 -2.37
N ASN A 110 8.71 -9.90 -2.58
CA ASN A 110 9.04 -8.98 -1.50
C ASN A 110 7.78 -8.23 -1.06
N CYS A 111 7.31 -8.50 0.16
CA CYS A 111 6.24 -7.70 0.77
C CYS A 111 6.85 -6.50 1.49
N ILE A 112 6.44 -5.29 1.10
CA ILE A 112 7.05 -4.03 1.52
C ILE A 112 5.99 -3.17 2.18
N ASN A 113 6.23 -2.75 3.40
CA ASN A 113 5.40 -1.77 4.08
C ASN A 113 5.84 -0.36 3.70
N VAL A 114 4.91 0.44 3.16
CA VAL A 114 5.15 1.86 2.93
C VAL A 114 5.01 2.59 4.27
N THR A 115 6.15 2.85 4.91
CA THR A 115 6.21 3.60 6.16
C THR A 115 5.71 5.02 5.95
N GLU A 116 5.22 5.66 7.01
CA GLU A 116 4.56 6.98 6.97
C GLU A 116 3.21 6.99 6.23
N GLY A 117 2.95 6.03 5.34
CA GLY A 117 1.70 5.90 4.62
C GLY A 117 1.38 7.08 3.71
N PHE A 118 0.10 7.25 3.40
CA PHE A 118 -0.38 8.28 2.47
C PHE A 118 -0.43 9.68 3.09
N GLU A 119 -0.85 9.77 4.36
CA GLU A 119 -1.08 11.05 5.04
C GLU A 119 -0.03 11.36 6.10
N GLY A 120 0.87 10.44 6.44
CA GLY A 120 1.88 10.69 7.46
C GLY A 120 1.31 10.69 8.87
N ASP A 121 2.13 11.11 9.81
CA ASP A 121 1.83 11.30 11.22
C ASP A 121 1.03 12.59 11.49
N LEU A 122 0.55 12.73 12.73
CA LEU A 122 -0.07 13.96 13.20
C LEU A 122 1.03 14.96 13.58
N ASP A 123 0.88 16.21 13.15
CA ASP A 123 1.69 17.31 13.65
C ASP A 123 1.28 17.77 15.05
N ALA A 124 1.97 18.80 15.57
CA ALA A 124 1.72 19.35 16.89
C ALA A 124 0.30 19.90 17.08
N ASP A 125 -0.37 20.26 15.98
CA ASP A 125 -1.74 20.78 15.97
C ASP A 125 -2.78 19.69 15.69
N GLY A 126 -2.35 18.44 15.48
CA GLY A 126 -3.23 17.31 15.21
C GLY A 126 -3.67 17.21 13.76
N HIS A 127 -2.91 17.77 12.81
CA HIS A 127 -3.18 17.64 11.38
C HIS A 127 -2.24 16.62 10.72
N ARG A 128 -2.74 15.90 9.70
CA ARG A 128 -1.94 15.00 8.86
C ARG A 128 -1.63 15.66 7.53
N GLY A 129 -0.60 15.17 6.85
CA GLY A 129 -0.17 15.61 5.53
C GLY A 129 0.90 16.70 5.52
N ASN A 130 1.35 17.15 6.69
CA ASN A 130 2.32 18.24 6.82
C ASN A 130 3.75 17.79 7.14
N LEU A 131 3.93 16.66 7.85
CA LEU A 131 5.24 16.23 8.33
C LEU A 131 5.94 15.23 7.41
N ASN A 132 5.23 14.18 7.03
CA ASN A 132 5.75 13.02 6.30
C ASN A 132 4.62 12.31 5.54
N GLY A 133 4.91 11.17 4.90
CA GLY A 133 3.93 10.44 4.11
C GLY A 133 3.83 10.92 2.65
N TRP A 134 3.17 10.12 1.82
CA TRP A 134 3.12 10.27 0.35
C TRP A 134 2.84 11.71 -0.11
N ARG A 135 1.84 12.37 0.50
CA ARG A 135 1.48 13.74 0.15
C ARG A 135 2.53 14.76 0.57
N ALA A 136 3.08 14.65 1.78
CA ALA A 136 4.10 15.58 2.28
C ALA A 136 5.43 15.43 1.52
N SER A 137 5.72 14.22 1.02
CA SER A 137 6.85 13.94 0.12
C SER A 137 6.67 14.52 -1.29
N GLY A 138 5.52 15.15 -1.60
CA GLY A 138 5.25 15.76 -2.91
C GLY A 138 5.03 14.75 -4.04
N LEU A 139 4.76 13.49 -3.72
CA LEU A 139 4.52 12.44 -4.72
C LEU A 139 3.15 12.62 -5.37
N ALA A 140 3.01 12.16 -6.61
CA ALA A 140 1.78 12.34 -7.37
C ALA A 140 0.58 11.62 -6.71
N TRP A 141 -0.53 12.34 -6.59
CA TRP A 141 -1.79 11.84 -6.05
C TRP A 141 -2.95 12.64 -6.64
N ARG A 142 -4.16 12.08 -6.57
CA ARG A 142 -5.37 12.71 -7.08
C ARG A 142 -6.59 12.44 -6.21
N GLN A 143 -7.54 13.34 -6.27
CA GLN A 143 -8.85 13.23 -5.64
C GLN A 143 -9.91 13.62 -6.67
N SER A 144 -10.95 12.81 -6.80
CA SER A 144 -12.04 12.98 -7.78
C SER A 144 -13.37 12.52 -7.20
#